data_AF-A0A523VXE8-F1
#
_entry.id   AF-A0A523VXE8-F1
#
_cell.length_a   1.000
_cell.length_b   1.000
_cell.length_c   1.000
_cell.angle_alpha   90.00
_cell.angle_beta   90.00
_cell.angle_gamma   90.00
#
_symmetry.space_group_name_H-M   'P 1'
#
loop_
_entity.id
_entity.type
_entity.pdbx_description
1 polymer ?
#
loop_
_entity_poly.entity_id
_entity_poly.type
_entity_poly.pdbx_seq_one_letter_code
_entity_poly.pdbx_strand_id
1 'polypeptide(L)'
;MAVQLGENPWILIGLIFLELLFVFIPALISSKLEKKTFQDIIKDMGFQKNEDLFIKIISGLSLGILLFFFGNYVIIFFREIIVRNLLGSDFVVLGQEGVISTEPIQPNLFQLVIFIILNLIIIGPCEEAFFRGFLIKKSQKKMKLAYSVIISSICFTFYHVPPFIVTIATIVTFFGYYFTFGLILSFIFIYFDYSLIPCSVAHSCFNILILLI
;
A
#
# COMPACT_ATOMS: atom_id res chain seq x y z
N MET A 1 -12.35 5.61 19.82
CA MET A 1 -12.07 4.18 20.08
C MET A 1 -11.30 3.68 18.87
N ALA A 2 -10.03 3.31 19.07
CA ALA A 2 -9.22 2.72 18.00
C ALA A 2 -9.86 1.38 17.57
N VAL A 3 -9.96 1.13 16.27
CA VAL A 3 -10.39 -0.18 15.77
C VAL A 3 -9.17 -1.10 15.80
N GLN A 4 -9.22 -2.18 16.59
CA GLN A 4 -8.12 -3.13 16.73
C GLN A 4 -8.42 -4.41 15.94
N LEU A 5 -8.10 -4.41 14.64
CA LEU A 5 -8.28 -5.59 13.80
C LEU A 5 -7.25 -6.70 14.13
N GLY A 6 -6.12 -6.31 14.73
CA GLY A 6 -5.04 -7.21 15.15
C GLY A 6 -5.30 -8.05 16.40
N GLU A 7 -6.36 -7.80 17.17
CA GLU A 7 -6.68 -8.55 18.40
C GLU A 7 -6.93 -10.04 18.14
N ASN A 8 -7.53 -10.37 17.00
CA ASN A 8 -7.72 -11.75 16.56
C ASN A 8 -6.98 -12.00 15.24
N PRO A 9 -5.79 -12.62 15.28
CA PRO A 9 -5.00 -12.89 14.09
C PRO A 9 -5.74 -13.69 13.01
N TRP A 10 -6.69 -14.56 13.38
CA TRP A 10 -7.47 -15.32 12.40
C TRP A 10 -8.48 -14.46 11.65
N ILE A 11 -9.11 -13.51 12.33
CA ILE A 11 -9.99 -12.52 11.68
C ILE A 11 -9.17 -11.68 10.72
N LEU A 12 -8.01 -11.19 11.16
CA LEU A 12 -7.11 -10.40 10.31
C LEU A 12 -6.64 -11.20 9.08
N ILE A 13 -6.27 -12.47 9.24
CA ILE A 13 -5.96 -13.38 8.12
C ILE A 13 -7.13 -13.47 7.14
N GLY A 14 -8.36 -13.62 7.64
CA GLY A 14 -9.57 -13.63 6.82
C GLY A 14 -9.78 -12.32 6.06
N LEU A 15 -9.53 -11.17 6.71
CA LEU A 15 -9.66 -9.85 6.10
C LEU A 15 -8.64 -9.60 4.99
N ILE A 16 -7.43 -10.16 5.08
CA ILE A 16 -6.41 -10.02 4.02
C ILE A 16 -6.92 -10.55 2.67
N PHE A 17 -7.81 -11.56 2.66
CA PHE A 17 -8.39 -12.04 1.39
C PHE A 17 -9.31 -11.02 0.72
N LEU A 18 -9.80 -10.00 1.45
CA LEU A 18 -10.55 -8.90 0.85
C LEU A 18 -9.67 -8.04 -0.07
N GLU A 19 -8.35 -8.06 0.08
CA GLU A 19 -7.43 -7.37 -0.82
C GLU A 19 -7.53 -7.88 -2.26
N LEU A 20 -7.97 -9.12 -2.47
CA LEU A 20 -8.25 -9.64 -3.82
C LEU A 20 -9.30 -8.79 -4.57
N LEU A 21 -10.18 -8.10 -3.85
CA LEU A 21 -11.17 -7.20 -4.45
C LEU A 21 -10.53 -6.02 -5.18
N PHE A 22 -9.34 -5.57 -4.78
CA PHE A 22 -8.56 -4.57 -5.52
C PHE A 22 -8.13 -5.01 -6.91
N VAL A 23 -8.13 -6.32 -7.16
CA VAL A 23 -7.88 -6.87 -8.49
C VAL A 23 -9.18 -7.18 -9.20
N PHE A 24 -10.06 -7.96 -8.56
CA PHE A 24 -11.26 -8.47 -9.23
C PHE A 24 -12.28 -7.38 -9.58
N ILE A 25 -12.60 -6.48 -8.65
CA ILE A 25 -13.64 -5.45 -8.86
C ILE A 25 -13.25 -4.49 -10.01
N PRO A 26 -12.10 -3.82 -9.99
CA PRO A 26 -11.75 -2.88 -11.06
C PRO A 26 -11.52 -3.60 -12.39
N ALA A 27 -11.01 -4.84 -12.38
CA ALA A 27 -10.88 -5.62 -13.60
C ALA A 27 -12.24 -5.98 -14.22
N LEU A 28 -13.23 -6.41 -13.41
CA LEU A 28 -14.59 -6.71 -13.86
C LEU A 28 -15.33 -5.48 -14.38
N ILE A 29 -15.20 -4.34 -13.69
CA ILE A 29 -15.82 -3.09 -14.12
C ILE A 29 -15.17 -2.62 -15.43
N SER A 30 -13.83 -2.58 -15.47
CA SER A 30 -13.10 -2.12 -16.65
C SER A 30 -13.27 -3.04 -17.86
N SER A 31 -13.40 -4.35 -17.68
CA SER A 31 -13.61 -5.28 -18.80
C SER A 31 -14.95 -5.00 -19.49
N LYS A 32 -15.99 -4.71 -18.71
CA LYS A 32 -17.31 -4.33 -19.23
C LYS A 32 -17.28 -2.97 -19.93
N LEU A 33 -16.64 -1.97 -19.33
CA LEU A 33 -16.58 -0.61 -19.88
C LEU A 33 -15.70 -0.50 -21.13
N GLU A 34 -14.55 -1.17 -21.15
CA GLU A 34 -13.59 -1.11 -22.26
C GLU A 34 -13.84 -2.19 -23.32
N LYS A 35 -14.83 -3.07 -23.13
CA LYS A 35 -15.13 -4.22 -24.02
C LYS A 35 -13.90 -5.11 -24.26
N LYS A 36 -13.01 -5.22 -23.26
CA LYS A 36 -11.84 -6.11 -23.25
C LYS A 36 -12.15 -7.36 -22.42
N THR A 37 -11.41 -8.44 -22.65
CA THR A 37 -11.55 -9.62 -21.78
C THR A 37 -11.02 -9.31 -20.38
N PHE A 38 -11.54 -10.02 -19.36
CA PHE A 38 -11.03 -9.89 -17.99
C PHE A 38 -9.52 -10.17 -17.90
N GLN A 39 -9.04 -11.17 -18.63
CA GLN A 39 -7.62 -11.53 -18.69
C GLN A 39 -6.75 -10.41 -19.25
N ASP A 40 -7.23 -9.70 -20.28
CA ASP A 40 -6.49 -8.56 -20.84
C ASP A 40 -6.38 -7.42 -19.83
N ILE A 41 -7.43 -7.18 -19.03
CA ILE A 41 -7.36 -6.16 -17.96
C ILE A 41 -6.38 -6.59 -16.87
N ILE A 42 -6.40 -7.85 -16.44
CA ILE A 42 -5.45 -8.37 -15.44
C ILE A 42 -3.99 -8.24 -15.93
N LYS A 43 -3.74 -8.51 -17.22
CA LYS A 43 -2.43 -8.25 -17.83
C LYS A 43 -2.09 -6.76 -17.88
N ASP A 44 -3.04 -5.91 -18.26
CA ASP A 44 -2.87 -4.45 -18.26
C ASP A 44 -2.50 -3.93 -16.84
N MET A 45 -3.09 -4.52 -15.79
CA MET A 45 -2.78 -4.24 -14.39
C MET A 45 -1.36 -4.67 -14.00
N GLY A 46 -0.69 -5.50 -14.78
CA GLY A 46 0.73 -5.84 -14.62
C GLY A 46 1.01 -7.31 -14.26
N PHE A 47 -0.02 -8.15 -14.18
CA PHE A 47 0.13 -9.61 -14.04
C PHE A 47 0.49 -10.26 -15.37
N GLN A 48 1.69 -9.95 -15.85
CA GLN A 48 2.25 -10.47 -17.09
C GLN A 48 3.57 -11.19 -16.83
N LYS A 49 4.01 -11.99 -17.81
CA LYS A 49 5.33 -12.61 -17.76
C LYS A 49 6.38 -11.50 -17.73
N ASN A 50 7.33 -11.61 -16.81
CA ASN A 50 8.39 -10.64 -16.65
C ASN A 50 9.73 -11.30 -16.98
N GLU A 51 10.51 -10.62 -17.80
CA GLU A 51 11.94 -10.87 -17.96
C GLU A 51 12.69 -10.35 -16.72
N ASP A 52 13.86 -10.93 -16.45
CA ASP A 52 14.76 -10.57 -15.36
C ASP A 52 14.12 -10.62 -13.96
N LEU A 53 13.26 -11.61 -13.73
CA LEU A 53 12.53 -11.81 -12.47
C LEU A 53 13.47 -11.75 -11.24
N PHE A 54 14.63 -12.39 -11.31
CA PHE A 54 15.59 -12.43 -10.22
C PHE A 54 16.11 -11.03 -9.85
N ILE A 55 16.49 -10.23 -10.84
CA ILE A 55 16.99 -8.86 -10.63
C ILE A 55 15.88 -7.98 -10.04
N LYS A 56 14.65 -8.12 -10.54
CA LYS A 56 13.48 -7.37 -10.05
C LYS A 56 13.14 -7.72 -8.59
N ILE A 57 13.20 -9.00 -8.21
CA ILE A 57 13.00 -9.43 -6.82
C ILE A 57 14.09 -8.87 -5.91
N ILE A 58 15.37 -8.99 -6.28
CA ILE A 58 16.48 -8.46 -5.46
C ILE A 58 16.38 -6.95 -5.31
N SER A 59 16.05 -6.25 -6.39
CA SER A 59 15.86 -4.81 -6.37
C SER A 59 14.71 -4.42 -5.44
N GLY A 60 13.57 -5.13 -5.55
CA GLY A 60 12.43 -4.93 -4.67
C GLY A 60 12.77 -5.17 -3.19
N LEU A 61 13.46 -6.26 -2.86
CA LEU A 61 13.90 -6.54 -1.48
C LEU A 61 14.83 -5.43 -0.95
N SER A 62 15.81 -5.02 -1.76
CA SER A 62 16.76 -3.97 -1.40
C SER A 62 16.03 -2.64 -1.15
N LEU A 63 15.09 -2.28 -2.02
CA LEU A 63 14.26 -1.08 -1.87
C LEU A 63 13.32 -1.17 -0.66
N GLY A 64 12.75 -2.34 -0.37
CA GLY A 64 11.91 -2.57 0.81
C GLY A 64 12.68 -2.38 2.13
N ILE A 65 13.90 -2.90 2.20
CA ILE A 65 14.80 -2.68 3.35
C ILE A 65 15.14 -1.19 3.49
N LEU A 66 15.45 -0.50 2.39
CA LEU A 66 15.70 0.95 2.42
C LEU A 66 14.47 1.73 2.87
N LEU A 67 13.28 1.35 2.39
CA LEU A 67 12.00 1.94 2.80
C LEU A 67 11.74 1.75 4.30
N PHE A 68 12.10 0.60 4.87
CA PHE A 68 11.97 0.36 6.31
C PHE A 68 12.78 1.35 7.14
N PHE A 69 14.08 1.52 6.83
CA PHE A 69 14.92 2.49 7.53
C PHE A 69 14.48 3.94 7.28
N PHE A 70 14.06 4.24 6.05
CA PHE A 70 13.61 5.58 5.67
C PHE A 70 12.27 5.95 6.30
N GLY A 71 11.37 4.97 6.47
CA GLY A 71 9.99 5.18 6.92
C GLY A 71 9.89 5.89 8.27
N ASN A 72 10.77 5.54 9.22
CA ASN A 72 10.80 6.21 10.52
C ASN A 72 11.11 7.71 10.39
N TYR A 73 12.04 8.09 9.51
CA TYR A 73 12.34 9.50 9.27
C TYR A 73 11.18 10.24 8.61
N VAL A 74 10.49 9.58 7.67
CA VAL A 74 9.31 10.17 7.01
C VAL A 74 8.21 10.45 8.03
N ILE A 75 7.89 9.47 8.90
CA ILE A 75 6.82 9.67 9.87
C ILE A 75 7.19 10.70 10.93
N ILE A 76 8.44 10.71 11.41
CA ILE A 76 8.93 11.75 12.33
C ILE A 76 8.80 13.12 11.68
N PHE A 77 9.23 13.27 10.43
CA PHE A 77 9.15 14.53 9.71
C PHE A 77 7.71 15.05 9.58
N PHE A 78 6.78 14.23 9.09
CA PHE A 78 5.40 14.69 8.93
C PHE A 78 4.65 14.84 10.24
N ARG A 79 4.74 13.87 11.15
CA ARG A 79 3.97 13.87 12.40
C ARG A 79 4.60 14.80 13.46
N GLU A 80 5.87 14.59 13.77
CA GLU A 80 6.53 15.27 14.89
C GLU A 80 7.04 16.67 14.53
N ILE A 81 7.42 16.89 13.26
CA ILE A 81 7.92 18.20 12.82
C ILE A 81 6.78 19.01 12.21
N ILE A 82 6.05 18.51 11.21
CA ILE A 82 5.03 19.33 10.55
C ILE A 82 3.76 19.43 11.40
N VAL A 83 3.08 18.32 11.68
CA VAL A 83 1.76 18.32 12.31
C VAL A 83 1.83 18.83 13.75
N ARG A 84 2.79 18.36 14.55
CA ARG A 84 2.95 18.82 15.94
C ARG A 84 3.21 20.33 16.04
N ASN A 85 4.06 20.89 15.16
CA ASN A 85 4.35 22.33 15.22
C ASN A 85 3.19 23.19 14.70
N LEU A 86 2.41 22.70 13.73
CA LEU A 86 1.29 23.45 13.16
C LEU A 86 0.00 23.34 13.98
N LEU A 87 -0.27 22.17 14.58
CA LEU A 87 -1.55 21.84 15.20
C LEU A 87 -1.46 21.45 16.68
N GLY A 88 -0.25 21.34 17.23
CA GLY A 88 0.01 21.04 18.65
C GLY A 88 0.14 19.56 18.98
N SER A 89 0.61 19.27 20.20
CA SER A 89 0.79 17.90 20.71
C SER A 89 -0.52 17.14 20.82
N ASP A 90 -1.56 17.80 21.29
CA ASP A 90 -2.85 17.16 21.59
C ASP A 90 -3.51 16.66 20.30
N PHE A 91 -3.34 17.39 19.19
CA PHE A 91 -3.80 16.96 17.87
C PHE A 91 -3.09 15.68 17.40
N VAL A 92 -1.78 15.59 17.63
CA VAL A 92 -1.00 14.38 17.28
C VAL A 92 -1.45 13.18 18.13
N VAL A 93 -1.67 13.37 19.42
CA VAL A 93 -2.16 12.31 20.32
C VAL A 93 -3.53 11.82 19.85
N LEU A 94 -4.47 12.73 19.58
CA LEU A 94 -5.78 12.39 19.02
C LEU A 94 -5.66 11.63 17.70
N GLY A 95 -4.72 12.03 16.83
CA GLY A 95 -4.45 11.34 15.57
C GLY A 95 -3.92 9.93 15.76
N GLN A 96 -3.03 9.70 16.73
CA GLN A 96 -2.48 8.39 17.06
C GLN A 96 -3.53 7.46 17.67
N GLU A 97 -4.38 7.98 18.56
CA GLU A 97 -5.46 7.21 19.19
C GLU A 97 -6.57 6.79 18.20
N GLY A 98 -6.66 7.47 17.05
CA GLY A 98 -7.64 7.19 16.01
C GLY A 98 -7.16 6.24 14.91
N VAL A 99 -5.99 5.60 15.05
CA VAL A 99 -5.45 4.65 14.06
C VAL A 99 -6.21 3.32 14.11
N ILE A 100 -6.36 2.68 12.94
CA ILE A 100 -6.82 1.29 12.85
C ILE A 100 -5.60 0.39 12.99
N SER A 101 -5.52 -0.38 14.07
CA SER A 101 -4.42 -1.32 14.26
C SER A 101 -4.65 -2.56 13.41
N THR A 102 -3.75 -2.79 12.46
CA THR A 102 -3.70 -3.97 11.58
C THR A 102 -2.49 -4.87 11.89
N GLU A 103 -1.72 -4.56 12.94
CA GLU A 103 -0.62 -5.39 13.42
C GLU A 103 -1.18 -6.50 14.33
N PRO A 104 -0.90 -7.78 14.05
CA PRO A 104 -1.37 -8.87 14.90
C PRO A 104 -0.75 -8.78 16.29
N ILE A 105 -1.59 -8.86 17.33
CA ILE A 105 -1.13 -8.85 18.72
C ILE A 105 -0.72 -10.28 19.10
N GLN A 106 0.57 -10.47 19.38
CA GLN A 106 1.16 -11.75 19.82
C GLN A 106 0.81 -12.97 18.92
N PRO A 107 1.07 -12.92 17.60
CA PRO A 107 0.84 -14.06 16.72
C PRO A 107 1.76 -15.23 17.13
N ASN A 108 1.25 -16.45 17.07
CA ASN A 108 2.11 -17.63 17.16
C ASN A 108 2.95 -17.79 15.87
N LEU A 109 3.98 -18.64 15.92
CA LEU A 109 4.88 -18.84 14.78
C LEU A 109 4.15 -19.24 13.49
N PHE A 110 3.11 -20.07 13.61
CA PHE A 110 2.32 -20.50 12.46
C PHE A 110 1.55 -19.35 11.82
N GLN A 111 0.91 -18.51 12.63
CA GLN A 111 0.22 -17.30 12.17
C GLN A 111 1.19 -16.29 11.55
N LEU A 112 2.37 -16.11 12.16
CA LEU A 112 3.42 -15.23 11.62
C LEU A 112 3.86 -15.67 10.22
N VAL A 113 4.10 -16.96 10.02
CA VAL A 113 4.43 -17.52 8.69
C VAL A 113 3.30 -17.29 7.70
N ILE A 114 2.03 -17.44 8.11
CA ILE A 114 0.88 -17.13 7.26
C ILE A 114 0.90 -15.65 6.85
N PHE A 115 1.09 -14.72 7.80
CA PHE A 115 1.14 -13.28 7.49
C PHE A 115 2.26 -12.93 6.51
N ILE A 116 3.45 -13.53 6.66
CA ILE A 116 4.58 -13.31 5.73
C ILE A 116 4.20 -13.79 4.32
N ILE A 117 3.63 -14.99 4.20
CA ILE A 117 3.21 -15.53 2.91
C ILE A 117 2.15 -14.61 2.30
N LEU A 118 1.08 -14.29 3.05
CA LEU A 118 -0.01 -13.46 2.55
C LEU A 118 0.43 -12.04 2.17
N ASN A 119 1.41 -11.46 2.86
CA ASN A 119 2.00 -10.18 2.46
C ASN A 119 2.65 -10.25 1.08
N LEU A 120 3.38 -11.34 0.78
CA LEU A 120 4.08 -11.54 -0.48
C LEU A 120 3.16 -11.90 -1.65
N ILE A 121 2.10 -12.68 -1.39
CA ILE A 121 1.24 -13.22 -2.46
C ILE A 121 -0.07 -12.45 -2.66
N ILE A 122 -0.59 -11.79 -1.63
CA ILE A 122 -1.86 -11.08 -1.68
C ILE A 122 -1.65 -9.58 -1.51
N ILE A 123 -1.23 -9.11 -0.33
CA ILE A 123 -1.25 -7.68 0.02
C ILE A 123 -0.45 -6.85 -1.00
N GLY A 124 0.86 -7.08 -1.08
CA GLY A 124 1.72 -6.33 -2.00
C GLY A 124 1.26 -6.44 -3.46
N PRO A 125 1.09 -7.64 -4.03
CA PRO A 125 0.63 -7.78 -5.42
C PRO A 125 -0.73 -7.12 -5.71
N CYS A 126 -1.73 -7.27 -4.83
CA CYS A 126 -3.09 -6.78 -5.09
C CYS A 126 -3.19 -5.26 -4.95
N GLU A 127 -2.61 -4.70 -3.89
CA GLU A 127 -2.57 -3.25 -3.70
C GLU A 127 -1.77 -2.58 -4.82
N GLU A 128 -0.57 -3.07 -5.12
CA GLU A 128 0.24 -2.50 -6.20
C GLU A 128 -0.44 -2.63 -7.57
N ALA A 129 -1.10 -3.76 -7.85
CA ALA A 129 -1.86 -3.91 -9.09
C ALA A 129 -2.98 -2.88 -9.22
N PHE A 130 -3.65 -2.52 -8.13
CA PHE A 130 -4.68 -1.49 -8.17
C PHE A 130 -4.10 -0.08 -8.25
N PHE A 131 -3.29 0.32 -7.27
CA PHE A 131 -2.82 1.70 -7.19
C PHE A 131 -1.86 2.03 -8.33
N ARG A 132 -0.98 1.11 -8.72
CA ARG A 132 0.06 1.38 -9.73
C ARG A 132 -0.38 0.83 -11.08
N GLY A 133 -0.67 -0.46 -11.12
CA GLY A 133 -1.09 -1.16 -12.33
C GLY A 133 -2.34 -0.57 -12.98
N PHE A 134 -3.39 -0.33 -12.19
CA PHE A 134 -4.68 0.13 -12.69
C PHE A 134 -4.78 1.65 -12.69
N LEU A 135 -4.72 2.32 -11.52
CA LEU A 135 -4.99 3.75 -11.43
C LEU A 135 -4.01 4.60 -12.25
N ILE A 136 -2.70 4.34 -12.16
CA ILE A 136 -1.71 5.14 -12.93
C ILE A 136 -1.91 4.91 -14.43
N LYS A 137 -1.91 3.65 -14.91
CA LYS A 137 -2.02 3.37 -16.35
C LYS A 137 -3.35 3.83 -16.94
N LYS A 138 -4.47 3.65 -16.23
CA LYS A 138 -5.78 4.10 -16.74
C LYS A 138 -5.88 5.62 -16.75
N SER A 139 -5.41 6.29 -15.71
CA SER A 139 -5.41 7.76 -15.65
C SER A 139 -4.50 8.36 -16.72
N GLN A 140 -3.33 7.75 -16.97
CA GLN A 140 -2.37 8.23 -17.98
C GLN A 140 -2.92 8.24 -19.41
N LYS A 141 -3.98 7.46 -19.70
CA LYS A 141 -4.70 7.55 -20.99
C LYS A 141 -5.38 8.91 -21.21
N LYS A 142 -5.64 9.67 -20.14
CA LYS A 142 -6.40 10.94 -20.17
C LYS A 142 -5.65 12.14 -19.60
N MET A 143 -4.55 11.92 -18.85
CA MET A 143 -3.79 12.98 -18.22
C MET A 143 -2.29 12.69 -18.18
N LYS A 144 -1.48 13.71 -17.86
CA LYS A 144 -0.02 13.58 -17.74
C LYS A 144 0.34 12.61 -16.61
N LEU A 145 1.45 11.89 -16.78
CA LEU A 145 1.97 10.91 -15.80
C LEU A 145 2.05 11.48 -14.37
N ALA A 146 2.53 12.71 -14.22
CA ALA A 146 2.64 13.36 -12.91
C ALA A 146 1.29 13.43 -12.16
N TYR A 147 0.20 13.79 -12.86
CA TYR A 147 -1.13 13.83 -12.25
C TYR A 147 -1.65 12.43 -11.92
N SER A 148 -1.39 11.44 -12.78
CA SER A 148 -1.74 10.04 -12.51
C SER A 148 -1.05 9.50 -11.25
N VAL A 149 0.23 9.83 -11.06
CA VAL A 149 1.01 9.45 -9.87
C VAL A 149 0.47 10.12 -8.61
N ILE A 150 0.16 11.42 -8.68
CA ILE A 150 -0.42 12.16 -7.55
C ILE A 150 -1.77 11.57 -7.16
N ILE A 151 -2.67 11.33 -8.12
CA ILE A 151 -4.00 10.76 -7.85
C ILE A 151 -3.87 9.37 -7.22
N SER A 152 -3.02 8.51 -7.79
CA SER A 152 -2.77 7.18 -7.23
C SER A 152 -2.27 7.25 -5.78
N SER A 153 -1.33 8.15 -5.49
CA SER A 153 -0.75 8.32 -4.16
C SER A 153 -1.75 8.88 -3.15
N ILE A 154 -2.65 9.78 -3.57
CA ILE A 154 -3.77 10.25 -2.73
C ILE A 154 -4.74 9.10 -2.44
N CYS A 155 -5.12 8.30 -3.44
CA CYS A 155 -5.97 7.14 -3.24
C CYS A 155 -5.34 6.11 -2.30
N PHE A 156 -4.04 5.84 -2.45
CA PHE A 156 -3.26 4.98 -1.56
C PHE A 156 -3.27 5.50 -0.12
N THR A 157 -3.10 6.82 0.04
CA THR A 157 -3.16 7.48 1.36
C THR A 157 -4.52 7.30 2.00
N PHE A 158 -5.61 7.60 1.28
CA PHE A 158 -6.96 7.45 1.82
C PHE A 158 -7.36 6.00 2.03
N TYR A 159 -6.74 5.03 1.37
CA TYR A 159 -6.94 3.63 1.72
C TYR A 159 -6.36 3.30 3.11
N HIS A 160 -5.21 3.88 3.47
CA HIS A 160 -4.57 3.68 4.77
C HIS A 160 -5.15 4.54 5.90
N VAL A 161 -5.71 5.71 5.56
CA VAL A 161 -6.48 6.56 6.47
C VAL A 161 -7.89 6.79 5.91
N PRO A 162 -8.75 5.75 5.91
CA PRO A 162 -10.07 5.76 5.28
C PRO A 162 -10.97 6.86 5.83
N PRO A 163 -11.35 7.85 5.00
CA PRO A 163 -12.34 8.85 5.39
C PRO A 163 -13.61 8.17 5.90
N PHE A 164 -14.28 8.80 6.87
CA PHE A 164 -15.49 8.31 7.55
C PHE A 164 -15.29 7.10 8.48
N ILE A 165 -14.13 6.44 8.46
CA ILE A 165 -13.78 5.37 9.42
C ILE A 165 -12.82 5.92 10.49
N VAL A 166 -11.78 6.65 10.08
CA VAL A 166 -10.85 7.31 11.01
C VAL A 166 -11.16 8.79 11.19
N THR A 167 -10.65 9.39 12.26
CA THR A 167 -10.85 10.81 12.56
C THR A 167 -10.05 11.70 11.60
N ILE A 168 -10.47 12.96 11.44
CA ILE A 168 -9.71 13.95 10.67
C ILE A 168 -8.29 14.16 11.23
N ALA A 169 -8.14 14.04 12.56
CA ALA A 169 -6.84 14.13 13.21
C ALA A 169 -5.92 12.98 12.75
N THR A 170 -6.44 11.75 12.66
CA THR A 170 -5.71 10.60 12.10
C THR A 170 -5.31 10.84 10.66
N ILE A 171 -6.24 11.29 9.81
CA ILE A 171 -5.97 11.54 8.39
C ILE A 171 -4.82 12.54 8.25
N VAL A 172 -4.94 13.72 8.86
CA VAL A 172 -3.91 14.79 8.76
C VAL A 172 -2.57 14.33 9.34
N THR A 173 -2.59 13.59 10.45
CA THR A 173 -1.37 13.10 11.12
C THR A 173 -0.55 12.16 10.25
N PHE A 174 -1.20 11.26 9.51
CA PHE A 174 -0.51 10.23 8.72
C PHE A 174 -0.56 10.48 7.20
N PHE A 175 -1.24 11.54 6.72
CA PHE A 175 -1.39 11.82 5.30
C PHE A 175 -0.03 11.88 4.59
N GLY A 176 0.87 12.72 5.09
CA GLY A 176 2.19 12.92 4.48
C GLY A 176 3.03 11.64 4.44
N TYR A 177 2.89 10.78 5.44
CA TYR A 177 3.57 9.50 5.52
C TYR A 177 3.12 8.55 4.40
N TYR A 178 1.83 8.20 4.36
CA TYR A 178 1.31 7.29 3.34
C TYR A 178 1.39 7.88 1.92
N PHE A 179 1.23 9.20 1.78
CA PHE A 179 1.37 9.88 0.49
C PHE A 179 2.79 9.76 -0.05
N THR A 180 3.80 9.92 0.81
CA THR A 180 5.21 9.76 0.43
C THR A 180 5.51 8.33 -0.01
N PHE A 181 5.02 7.32 0.72
CA PHE A 181 5.15 5.91 0.29
C PHE A 181 4.41 5.63 -1.03
N GLY A 182 3.22 6.21 -1.20
CA GLY A 182 2.47 6.20 -2.45
C GLY A 182 3.31 6.67 -3.64
N LEU A 183 3.99 7.82 -3.47
CA LEU A 183 4.88 8.39 -4.48
C LEU A 183 6.10 7.50 -4.74
N ILE A 184 6.80 7.04 -3.70
CA ILE A 184 8.01 6.23 -3.85
C ILE A 184 7.70 4.93 -4.60
N LEU A 185 6.65 4.21 -4.20
CA LEU A 185 6.25 2.97 -4.86
C LEU A 185 5.80 3.22 -6.31
N SER A 186 5.17 4.37 -6.59
CA SER A 186 4.86 4.79 -7.96
C SER A 186 6.11 5.03 -8.79
N PHE A 187 7.14 5.67 -8.22
CA PHE A 187 8.42 5.87 -8.90
C PHE A 187 9.17 4.56 -9.14
N ILE A 188 9.15 3.63 -8.18
CA ILE A 188 9.71 2.28 -8.37
C ILE A 188 9.00 1.60 -9.55
N PHE A 189 7.66 1.61 -9.56
CA PHE A 189 6.87 1.03 -10.65
C PHE A 189 7.23 1.61 -12.02
N ILE A 190 7.37 2.93 -12.13
CA ILE A 190 7.74 3.61 -13.37
C ILE A 190 9.19 3.32 -13.77
N TYR A 191 10.12 3.32 -12.81
CA TYR A 191 11.54 3.07 -13.05
C TYR A 191 11.79 1.67 -13.60
N PHE A 192 11.01 0.67 -13.18
CA PHE A 192 11.08 -0.70 -13.69
C PHE A 192 10.07 -0.96 -14.82
N ASP A 193 9.87 0.02 -15.71
CA ASP A 193 9.05 -0.09 -16.92
C ASP A 193 7.63 -0.61 -16.68
N TYR A 194 6.99 -0.12 -15.63
CA TYR A 194 5.64 -0.51 -15.23
C TYR A 194 5.51 -2.00 -14.84
N SER A 195 6.59 -2.61 -14.34
CA SER A 195 6.59 -3.93 -13.71
C SER A 195 6.09 -3.84 -12.27
N LEU A 196 5.12 -4.69 -11.91
CA LEU A 196 4.64 -4.77 -10.53
C LEU A 196 5.63 -5.42 -9.57
N ILE A 197 6.52 -6.29 -10.06
CA ILE A 197 7.33 -7.14 -9.17
C ILE A 197 8.17 -6.31 -8.19
N PRO A 198 8.96 -5.31 -8.63
CA PRO A 198 9.84 -4.58 -7.70
C PRO A 198 9.05 -3.79 -6.65
N CYS A 199 7.95 -3.13 -7.05
CA CYS A 199 7.13 -2.38 -6.09
C CYS A 199 6.33 -3.29 -5.16
N SER A 200 5.78 -4.41 -5.64
CA SER A 200 5.07 -5.38 -4.78
C SER A 200 6.03 -6.00 -3.77
N VAL A 201 7.21 -6.42 -4.20
CA VAL A 201 8.21 -7.00 -3.30
C VAL A 201 8.73 -5.96 -2.31
N ALA A 202 8.98 -4.72 -2.74
CA ALA A 202 9.40 -3.65 -1.84
C ALA A 202 8.35 -3.36 -0.77
N HIS A 203 7.09 -3.26 -1.17
CA HIS A 203 5.97 -3.04 -0.26
C HIS A 203 5.80 -4.22 0.72
N SER A 204 5.74 -5.47 0.22
CA SER A 204 5.63 -6.66 1.08
C SER A 204 6.81 -6.77 2.04
N CYS A 205 8.04 -6.52 1.56
CA CYS A 205 9.25 -6.55 2.39
C CYS A 205 9.19 -5.51 3.50
N PHE A 206 8.78 -4.29 3.18
CA PHE A 206 8.57 -3.22 4.15
C PHE A 206 7.56 -3.64 5.23
N ASN A 207 6.39 -4.16 4.84
CA ASN A 207 5.35 -4.60 5.79
C ASN A 207 5.83 -5.76 6.67
N ILE A 208 6.55 -6.72 6.09
CA ILE A 208 7.11 -7.85 6.83
C ILE A 208 8.15 -7.39 7.85
N LEU A 209 9.00 -6.41 7.50
CA LEU A 209 10.00 -5.90 8.44
C LEU A 209 9.34 -5.19 9.62
N ILE A 210 8.28 -4.41 9.40
CA ILE A 210 7.49 -3.82 10.48
C ILE A 210 6.85 -4.91 11.35
N LEU A 211 6.33 -5.97 10.73
CA LEU A 211 5.73 -7.08 11.48
C LEU A 211 6.73 -7.82 12.38
N LEU A 212 8.01 -7.86 12.01
CA LEU A 212 9.05 -8.64 12.69
C LEU A 212 9.82 -7.86 13.76
N ILE A 213 9.78 -6.52 13.75
CA ILE A 213 10.62 -5.63 14.56
C ILE A 213 9.74 -4.67 15.35
#